data_AF-A0A929UKM7-F1
#
_entry.id   AF-A0A929UKM7-F1
#
_cell.length_a   1.000
_cell.length_b   1.000
_cell.length_c   1.000
_cell.angle_alpha   90.00
_cell.angle_beta   90.00
_cell.angle_gamma   90.00
#
_symmetry.space_group_name_H-M   'P 1'
#
loop_
_entity.id
_entity.type
_entity.pdbx_description
1 polymer ?
#
loop_
_entity_poly.entity_id
_entity_poly.type
_entity_poly.pdbx_seq_one_letter_code
_entity_poly.pdbx_strand_id
1 'polypeptide(L)'
;MKELLTEMTKKQKRNLIRILLASAMLVVFSLLPVKGISRLFLYLIPYFVVGYDILQKAVRGIYHRQAFDEALLMSVATIGALALAVYDGLHGGEANYTEAIAVMLFYQIGEWFQSYAVGKSRRNISALMDIRPDYANVERADGTLFRVDPDEVEVGDTIIIQPGEK
;
A
#
# COMPACT_ATOMS: atom_id res chain seq x y z
N MET A 1 -2.67 11.21 13.82
CA MET A 1 -2.77 9.75 13.55
C MET A 1 -4.21 9.26 13.37
N LYS A 2 -5.19 9.70 14.19
CA LYS A 2 -6.61 9.33 14.01
C LYS A 2 -7.17 9.70 12.62
N GLU A 3 -6.91 10.92 12.13
CA GLU A 3 -7.36 11.37 10.80
C GLU A 3 -6.77 10.55 9.63
N LEU A 4 -5.46 10.26 9.69
CA LEU A 4 -4.78 9.36 8.75
C LEU A 4 -5.42 7.97 8.71
N LEU A 5 -5.80 7.42 9.87
CA LEU A 5 -6.43 6.10 9.94
C LEU A 5 -7.86 6.11 9.38
N THR A 6 -8.62 7.20 9.47
CA THR A 6 -9.97 7.28 8.88
C THR A 6 -9.95 7.21 7.35
N GLU A 7 -8.92 7.80 6.72
CA GLU A 7 -8.74 7.83 5.26
C GLU A 7 -8.18 6.52 4.68
N MET A 8 -7.84 5.51 5.47
CA MET A 8 -7.15 4.32 4.95
C MET A 8 -8.06 3.11 4.73
N THR A 9 -7.78 2.34 3.68
CA THR A 9 -8.43 1.05 3.44
C THR A 9 -8.08 0.02 4.53
N LYS A 10 -8.93 -0.98 4.75
CA LYS A 10 -8.68 -2.09 5.70
C LYS A 10 -7.33 -2.78 5.43
N LYS A 11 -6.96 -2.95 4.16
CA LYS A 11 -5.69 -3.57 3.74
C LYS A 11 -4.48 -2.72 4.17
N GLN A 12 -4.53 -1.40 3.93
CA GLN A 12 -3.45 -0.48 4.31
C GLN A 12 -3.26 -0.41 5.82
N LYS A 13 -4.35 -0.44 6.62
CA LYS A 13 -4.26 -0.50 8.08
C LYS A 13 -3.58 -1.78 8.57
N ARG A 14 -3.97 -2.92 8.02
CA ARG A 14 -3.36 -4.22 8.36
C ARG A 14 -1.86 -4.22 8.03
N ASN A 15 -1.47 -3.69 6.88
CA ASN A 15 -0.06 -3.63 6.50
C ASN A 15 0.73 -2.66 7.40
N LEU A 16 0.15 -1.51 7.78
CA LEU A 16 0.77 -0.59 8.74
C LEU A 16 1.00 -1.25 10.10
N ILE A 17 0.01 -2.00 10.61
CA ILE A 17 0.14 -2.73 11.88
C ILE A 17 1.26 -3.77 11.79
N ARG A 18 1.38 -4.49 10.68
CA ARG A 18 2.47 -5.45 10.46
C ARG A 18 3.84 -4.78 10.46
N ILE A 19 3.99 -3.64 9.76
CA ILE A 19 5.21 -2.85 9.76
C ILE A 19 5.58 -2.45 11.20
N LEU A 20 4.64 -1.82 11.93
CA LEU A 20 4.88 -1.37 13.30
C LEU A 20 5.23 -2.52 14.24
N LEU A 21 4.54 -3.66 14.11
CA LEU A 21 4.79 -4.84 14.91
C LEU A 21 6.16 -5.46 14.59
N ALA A 22 6.54 -5.56 13.31
CA ALA A 22 7.86 -6.04 12.91
C ALA A 22 8.98 -5.09 13.36
N SER A 23 8.78 -3.77 13.27
CA SER A 23 9.75 -2.79 13.79
C SER A 23 9.91 -2.91 15.30
N ALA A 24 8.81 -3.02 16.05
CA ALA A 24 8.85 -3.22 17.49
C ALA A 24 9.55 -4.52 17.87
N MET A 25 9.23 -5.62 17.19
CA MET A 25 9.92 -6.91 17.36
C MET A 25 11.42 -6.78 17.10
N LEU A 26 11.82 -6.13 16.00
CA LEU A 26 13.23 -5.97 15.66
C LEU A 26 14.01 -5.20 16.73
N VAL A 27 13.42 -4.13 17.28
CA VAL A 27 14.02 -3.34 18.37
C VAL A 27 14.09 -4.14 19.68
N VAL A 28 13.03 -4.85 20.06
CA VAL A 28 13.03 -5.68 21.27
C VAL A 28 14.06 -6.80 21.15
N PHE A 29 14.13 -7.44 19.99
CA PHE A 29 15.00 -8.59 19.73
C PHE A 29 16.47 -8.21 19.59
N SER A 30 16.78 -6.99 19.14
CA SER A 30 18.16 -6.48 19.10
C SER A 30 18.73 -6.17 20.48
N LEU A 31 17.88 -5.88 21.47
CA LEU A 31 18.28 -5.62 22.86
C LEU A 31 18.45 -6.89 23.69
N LEU A 32 17.84 -8.01 23.26
CA LEU A 32 17.96 -9.27 23.96
C LEU A 32 19.30 -9.95 23.62
N PRO A 33 20.15 -10.29 24.61
CA PRO A 33 21.43 -10.95 24.39
C PRO A 33 21.25 -12.46 24.12
N VAL A 34 20.50 -12.80 23.09
CA VAL A 34 20.21 -14.19 22.67
C VAL A 34 21.28 -14.64 21.68
N LYS A 35 21.90 -15.81 21.92
CA LYS A 35 23.00 -16.34 21.11
C LYS A 35 22.64 -17.68 20.45
N GLY A 36 23.35 -17.97 19.35
CA GLY A 36 23.24 -19.23 18.62
C GLY A 36 21.93 -19.39 17.86
N ILE A 37 21.51 -20.65 17.66
CA ILE A 37 20.36 -21.03 16.84
C ILE A 37 19.04 -20.40 17.34
N SER A 38 18.92 -20.16 18.66
CA SER A 38 17.75 -19.47 19.22
C SER A 38 17.56 -18.05 18.67
N ARG A 39 18.67 -17.35 18.36
CA ARG A 39 18.65 -16.03 17.72
C ARG A 39 18.05 -16.10 16.32
N LEU A 40 18.38 -17.14 15.55
CA LEU A 40 17.83 -17.35 14.21
C LEU A 40 16.30 -17.44 14.24
N PHE A 41 15.74 -18.32 15.08
CA PHE A 41 14.29 -18.49 15.18
C PHE A 41 13.58 -17.20 15.59
N LEU A 42 14.18 -16.47 16.52
CA LEU A 42 13.65 -15.22 17.05
C LEU A 42 13.61 -14.11 15.96
N TYR A 43 14.63 -14.04 15.11
CA TYR A 43 14.70 -13.09 13.99
C TYR A 43 13.90 -13.54 12.75
N LEU A 44 13.59 -14.83 12.61
CA LEU A 44 12.71 -15.34 11.55
C LEU A 44 11.27 -14.81 11.70
N ILE A 45 10.80 -14.61 12.93
CA ILE A 45 9.44 -14.12 13.22
C ILE A 45 9.18 -12.75 12.57
N PRO A 46 9.94 -11.67 12.88
CA PRO A 46 9.70 -10.37 12.26
C PRO A 46 9.94 -10.41 10.74
N TYR A 47 10.89 -11.22 10.25
CA TYR A 47 11.12 -11.41 8.82
C TYR A 47 9.86 -11.90 8.10
N PHE A 48 9.19 -12.95 8.62
CA PHE A 48 7.96 -13.45 8.02
C PHE A 48 6.77 -12.53 8.25
N VAL A 49 6.67 -11.87 9.42
CA VAL A 49 5.57 -10.92 9.70
C VAL A 49 5.52 -9.80 8.67
N VAL A 50 6.68 -9.27 8.27
CA VAL A 50 6.77 -8.16 7.30
C VAL A 50 6.90 -8.64 5.86
N GLY A 51 7.53 -9.80 5.63
CA GLY A 51 7.98 -10.23 4.30
C GLY A 51 7.16 -11.33 3.62
N TYR A 52 6.24 -12.01 4.31
CA TYR A 52 5.62 -13.22 3.74
C TYR A 52 4.86 -12.96 2.42
N ASP A 53 4.22 -11.81 2.27
CA ASP A 53 3.46 -11.47 1.06
C ASP A 53 4.39 -11.09 -0.10
N ILE A 54 5.54 -10.48 0.17
CA ILE A 54 6.60 -10.24 -0.81
C ILE A 54 7.18 -11.56 -1.29
N LEU A 55 7.51 -12.47 -0.38
CA LEU A 55 7.99 -13.81 -0.74
C LEU A 55 6.97 -14.55 -1.59
N GLN A 56 5.68 -14.48 -1.23
CA GLN A 56 4.61 -15.10 -2.00
C GLN A 56 4.41 -14.43 -3.38
N LYS A 57 4.61 -13.11 -3.49
CA LYS A 57 4.59 -12.39 -4.78
C LYS A 57 5.76 -12.84 -5.65
N ALA A 58 6.96 -12.95 -5.11
CA ALA A 58 8.15 -13.41 -5.84
C ALA A 58 7.96 -14.82 -6.43
N VAL A 59 7.49 -15.76 -5.62
CA VAL A 59 7.22 -17.14 -6.07
C VAL A 59 6.16 -17.16 -7.18
N ARG A 60 5.08 -16.38 -7.02
CA ARG A 60 4.07 -16.23 -8.09
C ARG A 60 4.65 -15.58 -9.34
N GLY A 61 5.50 -14.56 -9.21
CA GLY A 61 6.15 -13.89 -10.35
C GLY A 61 7.02 -14.85 -11.16
N ILE A 62 7.82 -15.69 -10.48
CA ILE A 62 8.61 -16.75 -11.13
C ILE A 62 7.68 -17.71 -11.89
N TYR A 63 6.61 -18.18 -11.25
CA TYR A 63 5.68 -19.12 -11.88
C TYR A 63 5.03 -18.56 -13.15
N HIS A 64 4.69 -17.27 -13.17
CA HIS A 64 4.10 -16.59 -14.32
C HIS A 64 5.14 -16.05 -15.34
N ARG A 65 6.41 -16.49 -15.24
CA ARG A 65 7.53 -16.06 -16.10
C ARG A 65 7.86 -14.55 -16.04
N GLN A 66 7.47 -13.87 -14.97
CA GLN A 66 7.84 -12.48 -14.66
C GLN A 66 8.97 -12.48 -13.61
N ALA A 67 10.11 -13.07 -13.97
CA ALA A 67 11.21 -13.33 -13.05
C ALA A 67 12.14 -12.12 -12.81
N PHE A 68 11.73 -10.90 -13.14
CA PHE A 68 12.54 -9.69 -12.93
C PHE A 68 11.67 -8.56 -12.35
N ASP A 69 10.98 -8.88 -11.26
CA ASP A 69 10.14 -7.94 -10.51
C ASP A 69 10.81 -7.56 -9.17
N GLU A 70 10.42 -6.42 -8.61
CA GLU A 70 10.90 -5.90 -7.32
C GLU A 70 10.74 -6.95 -6.20
N ALA A 71 9.59 -7.64 -6.17
CA ALA A 71 9.33 -8.66 -5.17
C ALA A 71 10.38 -9.79 -5.21
N LEU A 72 10.81 -10.19 -6.40
CA LEU A 72 11.86 -11.18 -6.55
C LEU A 72 13.22 -10.63 -6.11
N LEU A 73 13.57 -9.44 -6.58
CA LEU A 73 14.85 -8.80 -6.21
C LEU A 73 14.98 -8.68 -4.69
N MET A 74 13.92 -8.22 -4.01
CA MET A 74 13.83 -8.12 -2.56
C MET A 74 13.92 -9.48 -1.87
N SER A 75 13.25 -10.50 -2.42
CA SER A 75 13.29 -11.86 -1.86
C SER A 75 14.69 -12.45 -1.96
N VAL A 76 15.34 -12.36 -3.13
CA VAL A 76 16.70 -12.88 -3.35
C VAL A 76 17.70 -12.15 -2.46
N ALA A 77 17.63 -10.82 -2.38
CA ALA A 77 18.54 -10.03 -1.56
C ALA A 77 18.43 -10.40 -0.07
N THR A 78 17.21 -10.47 0.46
CA THR A 78 17.01 -10.74 1.90
C THR A 78 17.20 -12.20 2.27
N ILE A 79 16.81 -13.15 1.41
CA ILE A 79 17.12 -14.58 1.60
C ILE A 79 18.63 -14.79 1.52
N GLY A 80 19.32 -14.14 0.58
CA GLY A 80 20.77 -14.19 0.48
C GLY A 80 21.46 -13.65 1.72
N ALA A 81 21.02 -12.49 2.22
CA ALA A 81 21.54 -11.91 3.47
C ALA A 81 21.27 -12.81 4.68
N LEU A 82 20.07 -13.41 4.79
CA LEU A 82 19.77 -14.38 5.85
C LEU A 82 20.65 -15.63 5.75
N ALA A 83 20.86 -16.16 4.54
CA ALA A 83 21.68 -17.33 4.31
C ALA A 83 23.14 -17.08 4.71
N LEU A 84 23.69 -15.91 4.37
CA LEU A 84 25.02 -15.49 4.80
C LEU A 84 25.10 -15.36 6.33
N ALA A 85 24.11 -14.70 6.96
CA ALA A 85 24.07 -14.59 8.41
C ALA A 85 23.97 -15.95 9.13
N VAL A 86 23.24 -16.92 8.56
CA VAL A 86 23.20 -18.30 9.07
C VAL A 86 24.55 -19.00 8.89
N TYR A 87 25.16 -18.86 7.71
CA TYR A 87 26.46 -19.45 7.41
C TYR A 87 27.54 -18.94 8.37
N ASP A 88 27.63 -17.63 8.57
CA ASP A 88 28.58 -17.02 9.50
C ASP A 88 28.33 -17.45 10.95
N GLY A 89 27.06 -17.50 11.36
CA GLY A 89 26.68 -17.97 12.70
C GLY A 89 27.03 -19.44 12.97
N LEU A 90 27.04 -20.29 11.94
CA LEU A 90 27.47 -21.69 12.04
C LEU A 90 28.99 -21.85 12.07
N HIS A 91 29.74 -20.92 11.47
CA HIS A 91 31.21 -20.94 11.39
C HIS A 91 31.90 -20.13 12.51
N GLY A 92 31.15 -19.71 13.53
CA GLY A 92 31.66 -18.98 14.69
C GLY A 92 31.76 -17.46 14.53
N GLY A 93 31.27 -16.91 13.41
CA GLY A 93 31.10 -15.48 13.20
C GLY A 93 29.84 -14.90 13.84
N GLU A 94 29.70 -13.58 13.80
CA GLU A 94 28.49 -12.90 14.29
C GLU A 94 27.39 -12.90 13.23
N ALA A 95 26.30 -13.61 13.51
CA ALA A 95 25.13 -13.61 12.64
C ALA A 95 24.35 -12.28 12.73
N ASN A 96 24.42 -11.46 11.68
CA ASN A 96 23.66 -10.21 11.58
C ASN A 96 22.38 -10.36 10.74
N TYR A 97 21.32 -10.86 11.37
CA TYR A 97 19.99 -10.98 10.72
C TYR A 97 19.25 -9.64 10.58
N THR A 98 19.71 -8.59 11.28
CA THR A 98 19.04 -7.29 11.35
C THR A 98 18.95 -6.62 9.99
N GLU A 99 20.01 -6.75 9.17
CA GLU A 99 20.08 -6.13 7.84
C GLU A 99 19.01 -6.68 6.91
N ALA A 100 18.86 -8.01 6.84
CA ALA A 100 17.86 -8.64 5.98
C ALA A 100 16.44 -8.22 6.34
N ILE A 101 16.14 -8.11 7.64
CA ILE A 101 14.82 -7.67 8.12
C ILE A 101 14.64 -6.19 7.86
N ALA A 102 15.65 -5.35 8.12
CA ALA A 102 15.58 -3.91 7.91
C ALA A 102 15.31 -3.57 6.44
N VAL A 103 16.01 -4.23 5.51
CA VAL A 103 15.79 -4.09 4.06
C VAL A 103 14.34 -4.44 3.70
N MET A 104 13.82 -5.56 4.19
CA MET A 104 12.41 -5.94 3.97
C MET A 104 11.43 -4.93 4.58
N LEU A 105 11.75 -4.39 5.76
CA LEU A 105 10.95 -3.40 6.47
C LEU A 105 10.85 -2.08 5.68
N PHE A 106 11.98 -1.59 5.18
CA PHE A 106 12.02 -0.38 4.36
C PHE A 106 11.24 -0.54 3.06
N TYR A 107 11.36 -1.69 2.41
CA TYR A 107 10.55 -2.00 1.23
C TYR A 107 9.05 -1.98 1.55
N GLN A 108 8.64 -2.64 2.63
CA GLN A 108 7.23 -2.69 3.02
C GLN A 108 6.66 -1.32 3.38
N ILE A 109 7.47 -0.46 4.01
CA ILE A 109 7.12 0.94 4.29
C ILE A 109 6.93 1.69 2.96
N GLY A 110 7.85 1.54 2.01
CA GLY A 110 7.76 2.13 0.67
C GLY A 110 6.49 1.68 -0.06
N GLU A 111 6.23 0.38 -0.10
CA GLU A 111 5.02 -0.19 -0.73
C GLU A 111 3.74 0.36 -0.07
N TRP A 112 3.74 0.52 1.26
CA TRP A 112 2.62 1.10 1.98
C TRP A 112 2.39 2.58 1.59
N PHE A 113 3.45 3.38 1.51
CA PHE A 113 3.34 4.78 1.06
C PHE A 113 2.88 4.88 -0.40
N GLN A 114 3.41 4.04 -1.29
CA GLN A 114 2.97 3.97 -2.69
C GLN A 114 1.47 3.63 -2.78
N SER A 115 1.02 2.63 -2.03
CA SER A 115 -0.40 2.26 -1.99
C SER A 115 -1.27 3.39 -1.46
N TYR A 116 -0.81 4.10 -0.43
CA TYR A 116 -1.52 5.25 0.13
C TYR A 116 -1.63 6.40 -0.89
N ALA A 117 -0.53 6.76 -1.55
CA ALA A 117 -0.49 7.81 -2.55
C ALA A 117 -1.44 7.53 -3.73
N VAL A 118 -1.39 6.32 -4.29
CA VAL A 118 -2.29 5.91 -5.38
C VAL A 118 -3.76 5.94 -4.92
N GLY A 119 -4.03 5.46 -3.70
CA GLY A 119 -5.38 5.49 -3.12
C GLY A 119 -5.91 6.90 -2.86
N LYS A 120 -5.03 7.86 -2.54
CA LYS A 120 -5.42 9.28 -2.42
C LYS A 120 -5.69 9.89 -3.80
N SER A 121 -4.82 9.67 -4.77
CA SER A 121 -5.01 10.17 -6.14
C SER A 121 -6.32 9.69 -6.76
N ARG A 122 -6.64 8.39 -6.64
CA ARG A 122 -7.91 7.83 -7.16
C ARG A 122 -9.14 8.51 -6.56
N ARG A 123 -9.13 8.78 -5.25
CA ARG A 123 -10.24 9.45 -4.56
C ARG A 123 -10.42 10.89 -4.98
N ASN A 124 -9.32 11.62 -5.17
CA ASN A 124 -9.38 12.99 -5.66
C ASN A 124 -9.96 13.06 -7.08
N ILE A 125 -9.60 12.11 -7.96
CA ILE A 125 -10.18 12.01 -9.31
C ILE A 125 -11.69 11.69 -9.23
N SER A 126 -12.09 10.71 -8.40
CA SER A 126 -13.50 10.39 -8.22
C SER A 126 -14.32 11.58 -7.69
N ALA A 127 -13.78 12.34 -6.73
CA ALA A 127 -14.46 13.51 -6.20
C ALA A 127 -14.65 14.64 -7.24
N LEU A 128 -13.79 14.72 -8.27
CA LEU A 128 -14.00 15.63 -9.40
C LEU A 128 -15.07 15.12 -10.37
N MET A 129 -15.25 13.80 -10.51
CA MET A 129 -16.33 13.23 -11.32
C MET A 129 -17.70 13.42 -10.66
N ASP A 130 -17.76 13.40 -9.32
CA ASP A 130 -18.97 13.67 -8.54
C ASP A 130 -19.44 15.14 -8.60
N ILE A 131 -18.79 16.00 -9.40
CA ILE A 131 -19.21 17.39 -9.67
C ILE A 131 -20.18 17.44 -10.86
N ARG A 132 -20.22 16.43 -11.74
CA ARG A 132 -21.12 16.41 -12.88
C ARG A 132 -22.58 16.44 -12.38
N PRO A 133 -23.42 17.39 -12.82
CA PRO A 133 -24.84 17.39 -12.49
C PRO A 133 -25.55 16.22 -13.20
N ASP A 134 -26.58 15.68 -12.57
CA ASP A 134 -27.37 14.57 -13.13
C ASP A 134 -28.47 15.06 -14.09
N TYR A 135 -28.83 16.35 -14.04
CA TYR A 135 -29.89 16.96 -14.85
C TYR A 135 -29.63 18.46 -15.05
N ALA A 136 -30.18 19.03 -16.12
CA ALA A 136 -30.24 20.46 -16.37
C ALA A 136 -31.70 20.91 -16.52
N ASN A 137 -32.06 22.08 -15.96
CA ASN A 137 -33.39 22.66 -16.17
C ASN A 137 -33.34 23.64 -17.36
N VAL A 138 -33.95 23.28 -18.49
CA VAL A 138 -34.02 24.12 -19.69
C VAL A 138 -35.37 24.82 -19.77
N GLU A 139 -35.35 26.13 -20.05
CA GLU A 139 -36.52 26.98 -20.27
C GLU A 139 -36.87 27.06 -21.76
N ARG A 140 -38.11 26.71 -22.12
CA ARG A 140 -38.62 26.85 -23.49
C ARG A 140 -39.15 28.26 -23.76
N ALA A 141 -39.38 28.56 -25.04
CA ALA A 141 -39.97 29.84 -25.49
C ALA A 141 -41.35 30.17 -24.89
N ASP A 142 -42.06 29.18 -24.32
CA ASP A 142 -43.32 29.35 -23.61
C ASP A 142 -43.16 29.61 -22.09
N GLY A 143 -41.93 29.70 -21.59
CA GLY A 143 -41.60 29.92 -20.18
C GLY A 143 -41.71 28.67 -19.30
N THR A 144 -41.92 27.48 -19.89
CA THR A 144 -41.97 26.22 -19.14
C THR A 144 -40.57 25.63 -18.93
N LEU A 145 -40.34 25.05 -17.75
CA LEU A 145 -39.08 24.38 -17.40
C LEU A 145 -39.20 22.87 -17.60
N PHE A 146 -38.21 22.29 -18.28
CA PHE A 146 -38.07 20.84 -18.45
C PHE A 146 -36.70 20.37 -17.96
N ARG A 147 -36.69 19.23 -17.28
CA ARG A 147 -35.45 18.55 -16.88
C ARG A 147 -35.01 17.63 -17.99
N VAL A 148 -33.78 17.82 -18.45
CA VAL A 148 -33.12 17.02 -19.48
C VAL A 148 -31.77 16.52 -18.97
N ASP A 149 -31.21 15.51 -19.63
CA ASP A 149 -29.83 15.12 -19.39
C ASP A 149 -28.91 16.30 -19.78
N PRO A 150 -27.86 16.64 -19.02
CA PRO A 150 -26.94 17.70 -19.41
C PRO A 150 -26.31 17.49 -20.79
N ASP A 151 -26.22 16.25 -21.27
CA ASP A 151 -25.69 15.92 -22.60
C ASP A 151 -26.69 16.25 -23.74
N GLU A 152 -27.97 16.48 -23.43
CA GLU A 152 -29.03 16.82 -24.40
C GLU A 152 -29.25 18.34 -24.56
N VAL A 153 -28.55 19.18 -23.79
CA VAL A 153 -28.68 20.64 -23.84
C VAL A 153 -27.92 21.21 -25.04
N GLU A 154 -28.60 21.98 -25.88
CA GLU A 154 -28.00 22.55 -27.09
C GLU A 154 -27.46 23.97 -26.87
N VAL A 155 -26.50 24.38 -27.70
CA VAL A 155 -25.95 25.74 -27.67
C VAL A 155 -27.03 26.73 -28.12
N GLY A 156 -27.53 27.52 -27.17
CA GLY A 156 -28.61 28.49 -27.41
C GLY A 156 -29.78 28.34 -26.43
N ASP A 157 -29.84 27.20 -25.72
CA ASP A 157 -30.85 26.97 -24.67
C ASP A 157 -30.62 27.86 -23.45
N THR A 158 -31.72 28.30 -22.82
CA THR A 158 -31.69 29.03 -21.55
C THR A 158 -31.83 28.05 -20.41
N ILE A 159 -30.84 28.00 -19.52
CA ILE A 159 -30.82 27.10 -18.36
C ILE A 159 -31.14 27.89 -17.09
N ILE A 160 -32.01 27.34 -16.24
CA ILE A 160 -32.29 27.90 -14.91
C ILE A 160 -31.61 27.06 -13.82
N ILE A 161 -30.74 27.72 -13.06
CA ILE A 161 -30.01 27.13 -11.92
C ILE A 161 -30.65 27.63 -10.64
N GLN A 162 -31.25 26.74 -9.86
CA GLN A 162 -31.82 27.10 -8.56
C GLN A 162 -30.72 27.19 -7.49
N PRO A 163 -30.92 27.98 -6.42
CA PRO A 163 -29.96 28.05 -5.32
C PRO A 163 -29.69 26.67 -4.71
N GLY A 164 -28.45 26.20 -4.78
CA GLY A 164 -28.02 24.89 -4.28
C GLY A 164 -27.93 23.78 -5.33
N GLU A 165 -28.38 24.02 -6.57
CA GLU A 165 -28.05 23.18 -7.72
C GLU A 165 -26.62 23.46 -8.20
N LYS A 166 -25.99 22.47 -8.84
CA LYS A 166 -24.62 22.53 -9.37
C LYS A 166 -24.62 22.56 -10.88
#